data_AF-A0AAU6HSU8-F1
#
_entry.id   AF-A0AAU6HSU8-F1
#
_cell.length_a   1.000
_cell.length_b   1.000
_cell.length_c   1.000
_cell.angle_alpha   90.00
_cell.angle_beta   90.00
_cell.angle_gamma   90.00
#
_symmetry.space_group_name_H-M   'P 1'
#
loop_
_entity.id
_entity.type
_entity.pdbx_description
1 polymer ?
#
loop_
_entity_poly.entity_id
_entity_poly.type
_entity_poly.pdbx_seq_one_letter_code
_entity_poly.pdbx_strand_id
1 'polypeptide(L)'
;MTGQPLTSADDLKDLLGGALHTEVVRYFDDKTGAPREFVERQVTECLRYLYLVSRHHDRLGGLFLPVEQDIDEIWHYLILQTREYRALCEERLPGRFFIEHRSIAYEDYQREPGREQAVGEALRWIPLYCREFGPFDEGALPHWTIVRFLHEQMGLSLDEIAGLEPMAAPA
;
A
#
# COMPACT_ATOMS: atom_id res chain seq x y z
N MET A 1 23.62 2.74 0.20
CA MET A 1 23.77 1.28 -0.05
C MET A 1 22.36 0.71 -0.10
N THR A 2 21.85 0.45 -1.30
CA THR A 2 20.53 -0.16 -1.51
C THR A 2 20.63 -1.64 -1.12
N GLY A 3 20.16 -1.99 0.07
CA GLY A 3 19.98 -3.39 0.47
C GLY A 3 18.90 -4.03 -0.42
N GLN A 4 19.03 -5.32 -0.70
CA GLN A 4 17.96 -6.07 -1.34
C GLN A 4 16.67 -5.99 -0.51
N PRO A 5 15.49 -5.92 -1.15
CA PRO A 5 14.22 -5.92 -0.45
C PRO A 5 14.07 -7.19 0.38
N LEU A 6 13.44 -7.07 1.55
CA LEU A 6 13.15 -8.19 2.44
C LEU A 6 12.00 -9.04 1.90
N THR A 7 11.04 -8.39 1.23
CA THR A 7 9.89 -9.03 0.59
C THR A 7 9.84 -8.63 -0.87
N SER A 8 9.88 -9.62 -1.77
CA SER A 8 9.80 -9.42 -3.22
C SER A 8 8.36 -9.39 -3.74
N ALA A 9 8.19 -9.02 -5.01
CA ALA A 9 6.88 -9.12 -5.67
C ALA A 9 6.39 -10.57 -5.80
N ASP A 10 7.29 -11.53 -6.00
CA ASP A 10 6.96 -12.95 -6.07
C ASP A 10 6.48 -13.47 -4.70
N ASP A 11 7.12 -13.04 -3.60
CA ASP A 11 6.67 -13.38 -2.24
C ASP A 11 5.24 -12.87 -1.98
N LEU A 12 4.93 -11.64 -2.42
CA LEU A 12 3.58 -11.07 -2.29
C LEU A 12 2.55 -11.84 -3.12
N LYS A 13 2.91 -12.22 -4.34
CA LYS A 13 2.08 -13.05 -5.20
C LYS A 13 1.80 -14.42 -4.57
N ASP A 14 2.81 -15.02 -3.93
CA ASP A 14 2.68 -16.29 -3.24
C ASP A 14 1.78 -16.19 -2.00
N LEU A 15 1.80 -15.05 -1.28
CA LEU A 15 0.85 -14.78 -0.20
C LEU A 15 -0.60 -14.78 -0.71
N LEU A 16 -0.88 -14.11 -1.83
CA LEU A 16 -2.23 -14.12 -2.42
C LEU A 16 -2.58 -15.52 -2.96
N GLY A 17 -1.59 -16.23 -3.51
CA GLY A 17 -1.72 -17.49 -4.19
C GLY A 17 -1.94 -17.29 -5.69
N GLY A 18 -1.18 -18.04 -6.51
CA GLY A 18 -1.11 -17.81 -7.96
C GLY A 18 -2.46 -17.82 -8.70
N ALA A 19 -3.40 -18.69 -8.30
CA ALA A 19 -4.71 -18.75 -8.95
C ALA A 19 -5.52 -17.46 -8.75
N LEU A 20 -5.62 -16.98 -7.50
CA LEU A 20 -6.35 -15.75 -7.19
C LEU A 20 -5.61 -14.52 -7.76
N HIS A 21 -4.28 -14.50 -7.71
CA HIS A 21 -3.51 -13.44 -8.37
C HIS A 21 -3.82 -13.35 -9.87
N THR A 22 -3.79 -14.47 -10.60
CA THR A 22 -4.12 -14.49 -12.03
C THR A 22 -5.55 -14.03 -12.29
N GLU A 23 -6.50 -14.42 -11.43
CA GLU A 23 -7.90 -14.00 -11.54
C GLU A 23 -8.08 -12.49 -11.36
N VAL A 24 -7.49 -11.91 -10.31
CA VAL A 24 -7.56 -10.48 -10.03
C VAL A 24 -6.95 -9.69 -11.18
N VAL A 25 -5.74 -10.04 -11.61
CA VAL A 25 -5.07 -9.37 -12.74
C VAL A 25 -5.94 -9.42 -13.99
N ARG A 26 -6.47 -10.59 -14.35
CA ARG A 26 -7.36 -10.73 -15.52
C ARG A 26 -8.61 -9.86 -15.39
N TYR A 27 -9.25 -9.85 -14.22
CA TYR A 27 -10.45 -9.06 -14.00
C TYR A 27 -10.20 -7.56 -14.22
N PHE A 28 -9.10 -7.02 -13.68
CA PHE A 28 -8.77 -5.59 -13.83
C PHE A 28 -8.20 -5.23 -15.20
N ASP A 29 -7.47 -6.14 -15.84
CA ASP A 29 -7.04 -6.03 -17.25
C ASP A 29 -8.27 -5.87 -18.16
N ASP A 30 -9.26 -6.76 -18.01
CA ASP A 30 -10.50 -6.71 -18.78
C ASP A 30 -11.38 -5.49 -18.44
N LYS A 31 -11.46 -5.11 -17.15
CA LYS A 31 -12.31 -4.01 -16.67
C LYS A 31 -11.79 -2.63 -17.09
N THR A 32 -10.48 -2.42 -17.05
CA THR A 32 -9.87 -1.09 -17.22
C THR A 32 -9.33 -0.85 -18.63
N GLY A 33 -8.95 -1.92 -19.34
CA GLY A 33 -8.24 -1.81 -20.62
C GLY A 33 -6.82 -1.21 -20.50
N ALA A 34 -6.29 -1.10 -19.28
CA ALA A 34 -4.92 -0.67 -19.04
C ALA A 34 -3.92 -1.75 -19.48
N PRO A 35 -2.65 -1.42 -19.76
CA PRO A 35 -1.63 -2.42 -20.03
C PRO A 35 -1.52 -3.43 -18.87
N ARG A 36 -1.44 -4.71 -19.20
CA ARG A 36 -1.36 -5.78 -18.19
C ARG A 36 -0.27 -5.57 -17.13
N GLU A 37 0.90 -5.10 -17.54
CA GLU A 37 2.02 -4.79 -16.62
C GLU A 37 1.66 -3.71 -15.59
N PHE A 38 0.83 -2.74 -15.98
CA PHE A 38 0.32 -1.71 -15.08
C PHE A 38 -0.65 -2.31 -14.07
N VAL A 39 -1.54 -3.21 -14.52
CA VAL A 39 -2.47 -3.92 -13.63
C VAL A 39 -1.73 -4.85 -12.65
N GLU A 40 -0.72 -5.57 -13.13
CA GLU A 40 0.14 -6.40 -12.27
C GLU A 40 0.87 -5.56 -11.21
N ARG A 41 1.28 -4.34 -11.58
CA ARG A 41 1.85 -3.38 -10.63
C ARG A 41 0.81 -2.91 -9.60
N GLN A 42 -0.40 -2.56 -10.02
CA GLN A 42 -1.48 -2.17 -9.09
C GLN A 42 -1.77 -3.28 -8.07
N VAL A 43 -1.87 -4.55 -8.52
CA VAL A 43 -2.06 -5.69 -7.61
C VAL A 43 -0.88 -5.83 -6.64
N THR A 44 0.35 -5.66 -7.12
CA THR A 44 1.55 -5.68 -6.27
C THR A 44 1.50 -4.57 -5.21
N GLU A 45 1.15 -3.34 -5.57
CA GLU A 45 1.06 -2.22 -4.62
C GLU A 45 -0.07 -2.40 -3.61
N CYS A 46 -1.22 -2.97 -4.03
CA CYS A 46 -2.29 -3.38 -3.13
C CYS A 46 -1.80 -4.40 -2.09
N LEU A 47 -1.01 -5.40 -2.51
CA LEU A 47 -0.47 -6.40 -1.59
C LEU A 47 0.60 -5.80 -0.65
N ARG A 48 1.42 -4.86 -1.13
CA ARG A 48 2.36 -4.10 -0.29
C ARG A 48 1.63 -3.30 0.78
N TYR A 49 0.54 -2.64 0.41
CA TYR A 49 -0.35 -1.95 1.35
C TYR A 49 -0.87 -2.90 2.45
N LEU A 50 -1.49 -4.02 2.05
CA LEU A 50 -2.06 -4.98 3.01
C LEU A 50 -1.00 -5.58 3.91
N TYR A 51 0.19 -5.86 3.37
CA TYR A 51 1.33 -6.34 4.13
C TYR A 51 1.78 -5.34 5.17
N LEU A 52 1.90 -4.05 4.82
CA LEU A 52 2.31 -3.01 5.77
C LEU A 52 1.29 -2.84 6.90
N VAL A 53 0.01 -2.75 6.55
CA VAL A 53 -1.07 -2.63 7.54
C VAL A 53 -1.10 -3.86 8.46
N SER A 54 -0.89 -5.06 7.92
CA SER A 54 -0.80 -6.29 8.70
C SER A 54 0.42 -6.31 9.63
N ARG A 55 1.61 -6.01 9.10
CA ARG A 55 2.86 -6.10 9.85
C ARG A 55 3.00 -5.03 10.93
N HIS A 56 2.47 -3.85 10.67
CA HIS A 56 2.67 -2.65 11.48
C HIS A 56 1.34 -2.12 12.02
N HIS A 57 0.40 -3.00 12.35
CA HIS A 57 -0.92 -2.62 12.87
C HIS A 57 -0.86 -1.74 14.12
N ASP A 58 0.13 -1.93 14.98
CA ASP A 58 0.38 -1.09 16.15
C ASP A 58 0.73 0.37 15.80
N ARG A 59 1.30 0.59 14.61
CA ARG A 59 1.77 1.90 14.13
C ARG A 59 0.88 2.53 13.06
N LEU A 60 0.19 1.69 12.30
CA LEU A 60 -0.62 2.06 11.14
C LEU A 60 -2.12 1.78 11.34
N GLY A 61 -2.49 1.03 12.37
CA GLY A 61 -3.88 0.70 12.68
C GLY A 61 -4.68 1.97 12.94
N GLY A 62 -5.76 2.15 12.16
CA GLY A 62 -6.60 3.36 12.23
C GLY A 62 -6.09 4.56 11.45
N LEU A 63 -4.87 4.51 10.87
CA LEU A 63 -4.38 5.56 9.99
C LEU A 63 -4.91 5.37 8.57
N PHE A 64 -5.32 6.47 7.94
CA PHE A 64 -5.62 6.48 6.52
C PHE A 64 -4.31 6.51 5.74
N LEU A 65 -3.98 5.40 5.07
CA LEU A 65 -2.88 5.35 4.10
C LEU A 65 -3.45 5.75 2.73
N PRO A 66 -3.08 6.92 2.18
CA PRO A 66 -3.62 7.40 0.92
C PRO A 66 -3.07 6.58 -0.24
N VAL A 67 -3.82 5.55 -0.62
CA VAL A 67 -3.66 4.84 -1.89
C VAL A 67 -4.55 5.47 -2.95
N GLU A 68 -4.18 5.27 -4.21
CA GLU A 68 -5.01 5.69 -5.33
C GLU A 68 -6.27 4.81 -5.43
N GLN A 69 -7.34 5.35 -6.04
CA GLN A 69 -8.65 4.69 -6.10
C GLN A 69 -8.58 3.31 -6.75
N ASP A 70 -7.71 3.13 -7.75
CA ASP A 70 -7.49 1.87 -8.43
C ASP A 70 -6.99 0.75 -7.50
N ILE A 71 -6.09 1.09 -6.57
CA ILE A 71 -5.60 0.18 -5.53
C ILE A 71 -6.71 -0.19 -4.55
N ASP A 72 -7.53 0.79 -4.15
CA ASP A 72 -8.67 0.56 -3.27
C ASP A 72 -9.74 -0.32 -3.94
N GLU A 73 -9.97 -0.16 -5.25
CA GLU A 73 -10.86 -1.04 -6.01
C GLU A 73 -10.35 -2.49 -6.06
N ILE A 74 -9.04 -2.72 -6.19
CA ILE A 74 -8.46 -4.06 -6.10
C ILE A 74 -8.69 -4.65 -4.71
N TRP A 75 -8.47 -3.86 -3.65
CA TRP A 75 -8.73 -4.33 -2.30
C TRP A 75 -10.22 -4.66 -2.09
N HIS A 76 -11.14 -3.83 -2.57
CA HIS A 76 -12.57 -4.13 -2.58
C HIS A 76 -12.88 -5.45 -3.28
N TYR A 77 -12.29 -5.71 -4.44
CA TYR A 77 -12.44 -6.98 -5.14
C TYR A 77 -11.96 -8.16 -4.29
N LEU A 78 -10.82 -8.02 -3.61
CA LEU A 78 -10.29 -9.05 -2.71
C LEU A 78 -11.25 -9.33 -1.54
N ILE A 79 -11.81 -8.29 -0.90
CA ILE A 79 -12.76 -8.45 0.22
C ILE A 79 -13.97 -9.30 -0.17
N LEU A 80 -14.44 -9.19 -1.42
CA LEU A 80 -15.56 -10.01 -1.92
C LEU A 80 -15.20 -11.49 -2.07
N GLN A 81 -13.91 -11.83 -2.15
CA GLN A 81 -13.41 -13.21 -2.09
C GLN A 81 -13.33 -13.66 -0.63
N THR A 82 -14.48 -13.69 0.06
CA THR A 82 -14.56 -13.72 1.53
C THR A 82 -13.70 -14.79 2.21
N ARG A 83 -13.64 -16.01 1.67
CA ARG A 83 -12.83 -17.10 2.22
C ARG A 83 -11.34 -16.86 1.98
N GLU A 84 -10.98 -16.50 0.76
CA GLU A 84 -9.61 -16.29 0.31
C GLU A 84 -9.00 -15.06 0.99
N TYR A 85 -9.76 -13.97 1.12
CA TYR A 85 -9.36 -12.76 1.83
C TYR A 85 -9.17 -13.00 3.32
N ARG A 86 -10.08 -13.75 3.96
CA ARG A 86 -9.91 -14.17 5.34
C ARG A 86 -8.62 -14.97 5.52
N ALA A 87 -8.36 -15.95 4.65
CA ALA A 87 -7.13 -16.74 4.71
C ALA A 87 -5.88 -15.88 4.46
N LEU A 88 -5.93 -14.95 3.51
CA LEU A 88 -4.86 -13.98 3.28
C LEU A 88 -4.54 -13.22 4.57
N CYS A 89 -5.55 -12.64 5.23
CA CYS A 89 -5.37 -11.82 6.43
C CYS A 89 -4.95 -12.61 7.67
N GLU A 90 -5.63 -13.71 7.97
CA GLU A 90 -5.49 -14.42 9.25
C GLU A 90 -4.40 -15.49 9.22
N GLU A 91 -4.03 -16.01 8.04
CA GLU A 91 -3.10 -17.15 7.92
C GLU A 91 -1.77 -16.77 7.26
N ARG A 92 -1.81 -15.90 6.24
CA ARG A 92 -0.66 -15.66 5.34
C ARG A 92 0.05 -14.34 5.61
N LEU A 93 -0.69 -13.26 5.78
CA LEU A 93 -0.12 -11.95 6.12
C LEU A 93 0.53 -11.96 7.51
N PRO A 94 1.61 -11.19 7.71
CA PRO A 94 2.47 -11.31 8.89
C PRO A 94 1.77 -11.02 10.22
N GLY A 95 0.75 -10.16 10.23
CA GLY A 95 0.00 -9.79 11.43
C GLY A 95 -1.03 -10.82 11.89
N ARG A 96 -1.47 -11.73 11.01
CA ARG A 96 -2.45 -12.80 11.31
C ARG A 96 -3.73 -12.31 11.97
N PHE A 97 -4.27 -11.19 11.48
CA PHE A 97 -5.55 -10.66 11.92
C PHE A 97 -6.35 -10.19 10.71
N PHE A 98 -7.67 -10.21 10.83
CA PHE A 98 -8.57 -9.74 9.79
C PHE A 98 -8.46 -8.21 9.62
N ILE A 99 -8.07 -7.76 8.43
CA ILE A 99 -8.00 -6.33 8.10
C ILE A 99 -9.39 -5.87 7.68
N GLU A 100 -10.04 -5.07 8.53
CA GLU A 100 -11.31 -4.44 8.19
C GLU A 100 -11.10 -3.26 7.23
N HIS A 101 -11.93 -3.19 6.19
CA HIS A 101 -12.02 -2.00 5.34
C HIS A 101 -13.01 -1.00 5.93
N ARG A 102 -12.68 0.28 5.87
CA ARG A 102 -13.57 1.37 6.22
C ARG A 102 -13.56 2.39 5.07
N SER A 103 -14.72 2.62 4.46
CA SER A 103 -14.91 3.63 3.42
C SER A 103 -14.95 5.04 4.02
N ILE A 104 -13.83 5.52 4.54
CA ILE A 104 -13.66 6.91 5.01
C ILE A 104 -12.98 7.70 3.90
N ALA A 105 -13.60 8.79 3.45
CA ALA A 105 -12.98 9.66 2.46
C ALA A 105 -11.78 10.41 3.09
N TYR A 106 -10.69 10.57 2.33
CA TYR A 106 -9.51 11.32 2.78
C TYR A 106 -9.85 12.76 3.20
N GLU A 107 -10.83 13.37 2.54
CA GLU A 107 -11.34 14.72 2.83
C GLU A 107 -12.01 14.82 4.20
N ASP A 108 -12.65 13.75 4.66
CA ASP A 108 -13.25 13.69 5.99
C ASP A 108 -12.18 13.45 7.06
N TYR A 109 -11.11 12.72 6.74
CA TYR A 109 -9.93 12.58 7.60
C TYR A 109 -9.18 13.90 7.81
N GLN A 110 -9.03 14.72 6.76
CA GLN A 110 -8.32 16.01 6.85
C GLN A 110 -9.08 17.11 7.61
N ARG A 111 -10.39 16.95 7.86
CA ARG A 111 -11.21 17.95 8.57
C ARG A 111 -11.03 17.93 10.09
N GLU A 112 -10.32 16.94 10.64
CA GLU A 112 -9.97 16.92 12.06
C GLU A 112 -8.87 17.95 12.40
N PRO A 113 -8.94 18.63 13.57
CA PRO A 113 -7.94 19.63 13.94
C PRO A 113 -6.56 18.98 14.14
N GLY A 114 -5.62 19.22 13.22
CA GLY A 114 -4.25 18.75 13.33
C GLY A 114 -3.52 18.55 11.98
N ARG A 115 -3.49 19.56 11.10
CA ARG A 115 -2.89 19.45 9.76
C ARG A 115 -1.45 18.88 9.76
N GLU A 116 -0.61 19.31 10.70
CA GLU A 116 0.76 18.77 10.84
C GLU A 116 0.76 17.30 11.29
N GLN A 117 -0.17 16.94 12.17
CA GLN A 117 -0.34 15.56 12.61
C GLN A 117 -0.84 14.67 11.46
N ALA A 118 -1.82 15.13 10.68
CA ALA A 118 -2.34 14.43 9.51
C ALA A 118 -1.26 14.21 8.42
N VAL A 119 -0.41 15.22 8.18
CA VAL A 119 0.75 15.08 7.28
C VAL A 119 1.75 14.09 7.85
N GLY A 120 2.07 14.18 9.14
CA GLY A 120 2.99 13.24 9.78
C GLY A 120 2.49 11.80 9.69
N GLU A 121 1.21 11.56 9.93
CA GLU A 121 0.56 10.25 9.78
C GLU A 121 0.59 9.75 8.34
N ALA A 122 0.31 10.61 7.36
CA ALA A 122 0.37 10.28 5.94
C ALA A 122 1.78 9.91 5.45
N LEU A 123 2.84 10.32 6.16
CA LEU A 123 4.23 10.02 5.82
C LEU A 123 4.82 8.83 6.61
N ARG A 124 4.21 8.43 7.73
CA ARG A 124 4.75 7.39 8.64
C ARG A 124 5.00 6.04 8.00
N TRP A 125 4.26 5.70 6.94
CA TRP A 125 4.36 4.41 6.28
C TRP A 125 5.52 4.34 5.28
N ILE A 126 5.99 5.47 4.74
CA ILE A 126 7.04 5.52 3.70
C ILE A 126 8.34 4.83 4.16
N PRO A 127 8.90 5.13 5.35
CA PRO A 127 10.12 4.44 5.81
C PRO A 127 9.90 2.94 6.07
N LEU A 128 8.66 2.53 6.42
CA LEU A 128 8.31 1.13 6.61
C LEU A 128 8.25 0.39 5.28
N TYR A 129 7.64 1.01 4.27
CA TYR A 129 7.62 0.54 2.89
C TYR A 129 9.05 0.34 2.38
N CYS A 130 9.89 1.38 2.47
CA CYS A 130 11.23 1.33 1.88
C CYS A 130 12.13 0.29 2.55
N ARG A 131 12.00 0.09 3.87
CA ARG A 131 12.74 -0.94 4.59
C ARG A 131 12.33 -2.36 4.16
N GLU A 132 11.06 -2.57 3.83
CA GLU A 132 10.54 -3.90 3.50
C GLU A 132 10.70 -4.23 2.01
N PHE A 133 10.34 -3.30 1.13
CA PHE A 133 10.22 -3.53 -0.31
C PHE A 133 11.30 -2.83 -1.16
N GLY A 134 12.19 -2.07 -0.52
CA GLY A 134 13.16 -1.22 -1.21
C GLY A 134 12.61 0.15 -1.60
N PRO A 135 13.45 1.00 -2.21
CA PRO A 135 13.04 2.35 -2.62
C PRO A 135 11.93 2.31 -3.67
N PHE A 136 11.18 3.40 -3.78
CA PHE A 136 10.23 3.59 -4.87
C PHE A 136 10.97 3.71 -6.21
N ASP A 137 10.34 3.22 -7.26
CA ASP A 137 10.70 3.48 -8.65
C ASP A 137 9.61 4.36 -9.30
N GLU A 138 9.85 4.85 -10.51
CA GLU A 138 8.89 5.68 -11.24
C GLU A 138 7.55 4.96 -11.48
N GLY A 139 7.56 3.63 -11.61
CA GLY A 139 6.37 2.82 -11.77
C GLY A 139 5.49 2.73 -10.52
N ALA A 140 5.98 3.13 -9.34
CA ALA A 140 5.18 3.21 -8.13
C ALA A 140 4.38 4.53 -8.02
N LEU A 141 4.85 5.60 -8.67
CA LEU A 141 4.25 6.94 -8.53
C LEU A 141 2.76 6.99 -8.89
N PRO A 142 2.28 6.31 -9.95
CA PRO A 142 0.86 6.35 -10.30
C PRO A 142 -0.06 5.76 -9.23
N HIS A 143 0.47 5.01 -8.24
CA HIS A 143 -0.32 4.23 -7.28
C HIS A 143 -0.27 4.78 -5.85
N TRP A 144 0.64 5.72 -5.56
CA TRP A 144 0.85 6.28 -4.22
C TRP A 144 0.75 7.81 -4.24
N THR A 145 -0.42 8.34 -3.90
CA THR A 145 -0.74 9.77 -4.00
C THR A 145 0.31 10.66 -3.33
N ILE A 146 0.69 10.32 -2.09
CA ILE A 146 1.63 11.14 -1.32
C ILE A 146 3.04 11.06 -1.88
N VAL A 147 3.48 9.90 -2.38
CA VAL A 147 4.82 9.73 -2.99
C VAL A 147 4.91 10.53 -4.28
N ARG A 148 3.87 10.44 -5.13
CA ARG A 148 3.77 11.27 -6.34
C ARG A 148 3.78 12.75 -6.04
N PHE A 149 3.04 13.20 -5.02
CA PHE A 149 3.02 14.60 -4.60
C PHE A 149 4.41 15.08 -4.15
N LEU A 150 5.11 14.32 -3.30
CA LEU A 150 6.47 14.65 -2.86
C LEU A 150 7.43 14.75 -4.05
N HIS A 151 7.31 13.85 -5.02
CA HIS A 151 8.18 13.83 -6.18
C HIS A 151 7.89 14.98 -7.15
N GLU A 152 6.65 15.07 -7.65
CA GLU A 152 6.29 15.96 -8.75
C GLU A 152 6.05 17.40 -8.30
N GLN A 153 5.47 17.60 -7.11
CA GLN A 153 5.06 18.92 -6.64
C GLN A 153 6.07 19.55 -5.68
N MET A 154 6.76 18.73 -4.88
CA MET A 154 7.80 19.22 -3.96
C MET A 154 9.22 19.04 -4.51
N GLY A 155 9.40 18.36 -5.64
CA GLY A 155 10.68 18.22 -6.32
C GLY A 155 11.68 17.31 -5.61
N LEU A 156 11.21 16.46 -4.68
CA LEU A 156 12.07 15.47 -4.00
C LEU A 156 12.40 14.33 -4.96
N SER A 157 13.65 13.92 -5.02
CA SER A 157 14.04 12.68 -5.70
C SER A 157 13.50 11.43 -4.96
N LEU A 158 13.35 10.32 -5.67
CA LEU A 158 12.92 9.05 -5.05
C LEU A 158 13.92 8.56 -3.97
N ASP A 159 15.20 8.88 -4.13
CA ASP A 159 16.24 8.61 -3.13
C ASP A 159 16.04 9.45 -1.86
N GLU A 160 15.69 10.73 -1.99
CA GLU A 160 15.36 11.59 -0.85
C GLU A 160 14.09 11.12 -0.12
N ILE A 161 13.07 10.68 -0.87
CA ILE A 161 11.84 10.11 -0.30
C ILE A 161 12.16 8.80 0.44
N ALA A 162 12.99 7.93 -0.14
CA ALA A 162 13.42 6.70 0.50
C ALA A 162 14.30 6.94 1.75
N GLY A 163 14.96 8.09 1.82
CA GLY A 163 15.78 8.54 2.94
C GLY A 163 14.99 9.19 4.09
N LEU A 164 13.66 9.31 3.99
CA LEU A 164 12.84 9.86 5.07
C LEU A 164 12.99 9.02 6.35
N GLU A 165 13.24 9.69 7.48
CA GLU A 165 13.30 9.03 8.77
C GLU A 165 11.90 8.89 9.40
N PRO A 166 11.65 7.83 10.19
CA PRO A 166 10.40 7.71 10.93
C PRO A 166 10.23 8.91 11.86
N MET A 167 9.14 9.67 11.67
CA MET A 167 8.77 10.69 12.66
C MET A 167 8.54 10.01 14.01
N ALA A 168 9.21 10.51 15.05
CA ALA A 168 8.94 10.10 16.42
C ALA A 168 7.46 10.36 16.73
N ALA A 169 6.79 9.39 17.37
CA ALA A 169 5.44 9.64 17.87
C ALA A 169 5.51 10.80 18.87
N PRO A 170 4.57 11.76 18.83
CA PRO A 170 4.49 12.77 19.89
C PRO A 170 4.32 12.05 21.23
N ALA A 171 5.07 12.52 22.23
CA ALA A 171 5.09 11.98 23.59
C ALA A 171 3.78 12.23 24.35
#